data_AF-A0A453IG75-F1
#
_entry.id   AF-A0A453IG75-F1
#
_cell.length_a   1.000
_cell.length_b   1.000
_cell.length_c   1.000
_cell.angle_alpha   90.00
_cell.angle_beta   90.00
_cell.angle_gamma   90.00
#
_symmetry.space_group_name_H-M   'P 1'
#
loop_
_entity.id
_entity.type
_entity.pdbx_description
1 polymer ?
#
loop_
_entity_poly.entity_id
_entity_poly.type
_entity_poly.pdbx_seq_one_letter_code
_entity_poly.pdbx_strand_id
1 'polypeptide(L)'
;AAMDAATDGEQRRLLSIPKEGERVIAPTRRPDGTLRKEIRIRAGYVPQDEVAIYQSKGALMKKSGPDVTPGYDPALDAKPKTKAAKRNERRKEKRHQMNTDIADMFSMVLP
;
A
#
# COMPACT_ATOMS: atom_id res chain seq x y z
N ALA A 1 -28.16 -10.58 -9.34
CA ALA A 1 -27.63 -10.92 -8.02
C ALA A 1 -26.37 -11.75 -8.25
N ALA A 2 -25.13 -11.27 -8.12
CA ALA A 2 -24.56 -10.23 -7.24
C ALA A 2 -24.50 -10.63 -5.76
N MET A 3 -23.27 -10.64 -5.21
CA MET A 3 -22.88 -10.86 -3.80
C MET A 3 -23.22 -12.28 -3.27
N ASP A 4 -22.43 -13.01 -2.47
CA ASP A 4 -21.10 -12.86 -1.86
C ASP A 4 -20.39 -14.25 -1.93
N ALA A 5 -19.14 -14.51 -1.51
CA ALA A 5 -18.16 -13.73 -0.74
C ALA A 5 -16.71 -14.01 -1.23
N ALA A 6 -15.73 -13.23 -0.76
CA ALA A 6 -14.30 -13.44 -1.03
C ALA A 6 -13.41 -13.24 0.22
N THR A 7 -13.67 -13.98 1.31
CA THR A 7 -13.01 -13.78 2.62
C THR A 7 -12.56 -15.06 3.37
N ASP A 8 -12.70 -16.24 2.77
CA ASP A 8 -12.58 -17.52 3.48
C ASP A 8 -11.23 -18.26 3.32
N GLY A 9 -10.33 -17.77 2.45
CA GLY A 9 -9.13 -18.50 2.00
C GLY A 9 -7.94 -18.47 2.97
N GLU A 10 -7.88 -17.49 3.86
CA GLU A 10 -6.73 -17.29 4.78
C GLU A 10 -6.96 -17.93 6.15
N GLN A 11 -8.16 -17.74 6.72
CA GLN A 11 -8.48 -18.18 8.08
C GLN A 11 -8.42 -19.71 8.24
N ARG A 12 -8.63 -20.47 7.15
CA ARG A 12 -8.62 -21.95 7.15
C ARG A 12 -7.22 -22.59 7.21
N ARG A 13 -6.14 -21.80 7.27
CA ARG A 13 -4.76 -22.32 7.25
C ARG A 13 -4.13 -22.53 8.63
N LEU A 14 -4.65 -21.87 9.67
CA LEU A 14 -4.16 -21.99 11.04
C LEU A 14 -4.92 -23.11 11.76
N LEU A 15 -4.27 -24.26 11.99
CA LEU A 15 -4.85 -25.34 12.80
C LEU A 15 -4.35 -25.26 14.23
N SER A 16 -5.31 -25.03 15.13
CA SER A 16 -5.17 -24.92 16.58
C SER A 16 -4.36 -23.71 17.08
N ILE A 17 -4.93 -23.06 18.09
CA ILE A 17 -4.21 -22.19 19.03
C ILE A 17 -4.10 -23.01 20.31
N PRO A 18 -3.00 -23.77 20.54
CA PRO A 18 -2.70 -24.27 21.88
C PRO A 18 -2.65 -23.10 22.87
N LYS A 19 -3.00 -23.37 24.14
CA LYS A 19 -3.07 -22.36 25.22
C LYS A 19 -1.73 -21.63 25.47
N GLU A 20 -0.65 -22.13 24.90
CA GLU A 20 0.73 -21.63 25.00
C GLU A 20 1.09 -20.62 23.89
N GLY A 21 0.16 -20.29 22.98
CA GLY A 21 0.32 -19.19 22.03
C GLY A 21 1.15 -19.49 20.78
N GLU A 22 1.71 -20.69 20.67
CA GLU A 22 2.23 -21.21 19.40
C GLU A 22 1.10 -21.28 18.36
N ARG A 23 1.43 -21.04 17.08
CA ARG A 23 0.47 -21.18 15.97
C ARG A 23 1.04 -22.10 14.89
N VAL A 24 0.20 -22.90 14.26
CA VAL A 24 0.68 -23.91 13.31
C VAL A 24 -0.11 -23.84 12.01
N ILE A 25 0.60 -23.76 10.88
CA ILE A 25 0.02 -23.76 9.53
C ILE A 25 -0.01 -25.18 8.99
N ALA A 26 -1.19 -25.60 8.55
CA ALA A 26 -1.48 -26.90 7.98
C ALA A 26 -0.45 -27.38 6.92
N PRO A 27 -0.16 -28.68 6.84
CA PRO A 27 0.59 -29.24 5.71
C PRO A 27 -0.20 -29.02 4.41
N THR A 28 0.40 -28.32 3.45
CA THR A 28 -0.24 -28.00 2.17
C THR A 28 0.12 -29.01 1.09
N ARG A 29 -0.83 -29.36 0.21
CA ARG A 29 -0.61 -30.30 -0.88
C ARG A 29 0.08 -29.61 -2.06
N ARG A 30 1.12 -30.22 -2.62
CA ARG A 30 1.76 -29.79 -3.88
C ARG A 30 0.91 -30.23 -5.10
N PRO A 31 1.09 -29.65 -6.30
CA PRO A 31 0.40 -30.10 -7.51
C PRO A 31 0.69 -31.57 -7.88
N ASP A 32 1.88 -32.09 -7.58
CA ASP A 32 2.26 -33.52 -7.68
C ASP A 32 1.59 -34.41 -6.61
N GLY A 33 0.77 -33.84 -5.74
CA GLY A 33 -0.02 -34.56 -4.74
C GLY A 33 0.69 -34.83 -3.41
N THR A 34 2.02 -34.68 -3.34
CA THR A 34 2.78 -34.84 -2.09
C THR A 34 2.49 -33.70 -1.09
N LEU A 35 2.64 -33.96 0.21
CA LEU A 35 2.45 -32.93 1.24
C LEU A 35 3.75 -32.15 1.51
N ARG A 36 3.61 -30.84 1.74
CA ARG A 36 4.64 -29.99 2.34
C ARG A 36 4.64 -30.20 3.85
N LYS A 37 5.80 -30.05 4.48
CA LYS A 37 5.91 -30.03 5.94
C LYS A 37 5.06 -28.89 6.52
N GLU A 38 4.49 -29.16 7.67
CA GLU A 38 3.80 -28.20 8.52
C GLU A 38 4.74 -27.04 8.92
N ILE A 39 4.20 -25.83 9.09
CA ILE A 39 4.99 -24.64 9.48
C ILE A 39 4.58 -24.20 10.88
N ARG A 40 5.52 -24.25 11.81
CA ARG A 40 5.34 -23.77 13.19
C ARG A 40 5.75 -22.30 13.32
N ILE A 41 4.88 -21.50 13.91
CA ILE A 41 5.07 -20.09 14.21
C ILE A 41 5.30 -19.94 15.71
N ARG A 42 6.33 -19.17 16.08
CA ARG A 42 6.67 -18.89 17.49
C ARG A 42 5.56 -18.08 18.17
N ALA A 43 5.33 -18.33 19.45
CA ALA A 43 4.44 -17.51 20.26
C ALA A 43 4.85 -16.03 20.21
N GLY A 44 3.88 -15.14 20.05
CA GLY A 44 4.12 -13.69 19.95
C GLY A 44 4.62 -13.18 18.59
N TYR A 45 4.70 -14.01 17.56
CA TYR A 45 5.03 -13.53 16.20
C TYR A 45 3.88 -12.70 15.61
N VAL A 46 4.18 -11.44 15.27
CA VAL A 46 3.29 -10.51 14.56
C VAL A 46 3.71 -10.49 13.08
N PRO A 47 2.79 -10.67 12.11
CA PRO A 47 3.12 -10.63 10.69
C PRO A 47 3.55 -9.22 10.27
N GLN A 48 4.41 -9.14 9.25
CA GLN A 48 5.01 -7.87 8.81
C GLN A 48 3.97 -6.84 8.31
N ASP A 49 2.80 -7.30 7.86
CA ASP A 49 1.68 -6.44 7.42
C ASP A 49 1.02 -5.68 8.59
N GLU A 50 1.07 -6.24 9.80
CA GLU A 50 0.61 -5.60 11.05
C GLU A 50 1.70 -4.73 11.71
N VAL A 51 2.97 -4.91 11.33
CA VAL A 51 4.08 -4.10 11.83
C VAL A 51 4.05 -2.73 11.14
N ALA A 52 3.57 -1.72 11.87
CA ALA A 52 3.46 -0.35 11.38
C ALA A 52 4.78 0.16 10.79
N ILE A 53 4.82 0.33 9.46
CA ILE A 53 5.96 0.90 8.75
C ILE A 53 6.24 2.29 9.33
N TYR A 54 7.49 2.53 9.75
CA TYR A 54 7.88 3.80 10.34
C TYR A 54 7.61 4.96 9.36
N GLN A 55 6.70 5.86 9.76
CA GLN A 55 6.45 7.11 9.04
C GLN A 55 7.13 8.24 9.81
N SER A 56 8.02 8.96 9.13
CA SER A 56 8.68 10.12 9.74
C SER A 56 7.64 11.18 10.12
N LYS A 57 7.93 11.96 11.18
CA LYS A 57 7.03 13.02 11.67
C LYS A 57 6.58 13.98 10.55
N GLY A 58 7.48 14.33 9.62
CA GLY A 58 7.16 15.15 8.46
C GLY A 58 6.25 14.46 7.44
N ALA A 59 6.40 13.16 7.20
CA ALA A 59 5.51 12.39 6.34
C ALA A 59 4.10 12.27 6.94
N LEU A 60 4.00 12.10 8.26
CA LEU A 60 2.71 12.07 8.97
C LEU A 60 2.04 13.46 8.93
N MET A 61 2.77 14.53 9.26
CA MET A 61 2.25 15.91 9.19
C MET A 61 1.77 16.31 7.79
N LYS A 62 2.40 15.80 6.72
CA LYS A 62 1.94 16.03 5.33
C LYS A 62 0.66 15.26 4.99
N LYS A 63 0.37 14.15 5.66
CA LYS A 63 -0.86 13.36 5.48
C LYS A 63 -2.02 13.82 6.37
N SER A 64 -1.72 14.30 7.57
CA SER A 64 -2.72 14.72 8.56
C SER A 64 -2.95 16.23 8.63
N GLY A 65 -2.06 17.02 8.04
CA GLY A 65 -2.24 18.47 7.93
C GLY A 65 -3.30 18.82 6.88
N PRO A 66 -4.02 19.94 7.05
CA PRO A 66 -4.81 20.48 5.96
C PRO A 66 -3.88 20.84 4.78
N ASP A 67 -4.28 20.51 3.55
CA ASP A 67 -3.55 20.83 2.31
C ASP A 67 -3.25 22.33 2.19
N VAL A 68 -4.11 23.12 2.82
CA VAL A 68 -4.06 24.57 2.91
C VAL A 68 -3.78 24.99 4.36
N THR A 69 -2.78 25.86 4.57
CA THR A 69 -2.51 26.43 5.91
C THR A 69 -3.75 27.13 6.46
N PRO A 70 -4.15 26.91 7.73
CA PRO A 70 -5.35 27.56 8.30
C PRO A 70 -5.34 29.08 8.08
N GLY A 71 -6.40 29.60 7.45
CA GLY A 71 -6.52 31.02 7.11
C GLY A 71 -6.04 31.43 5.70
N TYR A 72 -5.55 30.50 4.87
CA TYR A 72 -5.28 30.78 3.45
C TYR A 72 -6.54 30.58 2.60
N ASP A 73 -6.95 31.62 1.87
CA ASP A 73 -8.01 31.58 0.88
C ASP A 73 -7.39 31.56 -0.54
N PRO A 74 -7.53 30.46 -1.31
CA PRO A 74 -6.98 30.37 -2.66
C PRO A 74 -7.62 31.35 -3.65
N ALA A 75 -8.78 31.95 -3.35
CA ALA A 75 -9.41 32.96 -4.21
C ALA A 75 -8.58 34.25 -4.31
N LEU A 76 -7.77 34.58 -3.29
CA LEU A 76 -6.96 35.79 -3.24
C LEU A 76 -5.66 35.71 -4.07
N ASP A 77 -5.23 34.50 -4.45
CA ASP A 77 -4.02 34.26 -5.24
C ASP A 77 -4.28 34.12 -6.76
N ALA A 78 -5.47 34.54 -7.22
CA ALA A 78 -5.83 34.67 -8.64
C ALA A 78 -5.04 35.75 -9.41
N LYS A 79 -3.85 36.14 -8.94
CA LYS A 79 -2.93 37.07 -9.60
C LYS A 79 -2.38 36.42 -10.88
N PRO A 80 -2.20 37.19 -11.97
CA PRO A 80 -1.70 36.64 -13.23
C PRO A 80 -0.30 36.03 -13.05
N LYS A 81 -0.20 34.71 -13.28
CA LYS A 81 1.04 33.95 -13.13
C LYS A 81 2.16 34.56 -13.97
N THR A 82 3.32 34.80 -13.35
CA THR A 82 4.48 35.35 -14.04
C THR A 82 4.97 34.44 -15.17
N LYS A 83 5.70 34.99 -16.15
CA LYS A 83 6.31 34.19 -17.24
C LYS A 83 7.20 33.05 -16.71
N ALA A 84 7.82 33.23 -15.54
CA ALA A 84 8.60 32.21 -14.85
C ALA A 84 7.72 31.08 -14.28
N ALA A 85 6.60 31.42 -13.62
CA ALA A 85 5.65 30.43 -13.11
C ALA A 85 5.11 29.52 -14.23
N LYS A 86 4.68 30.09 -15.36
CA LYS A 86 4.22 29.31 -16.53
C LYS A 86 5.30 28.39 -17.13
N ARG A 87 6.59 28.80 -17.08
CA ARG A 87 7.72 27.94 -17.50
C ARG A 87 7.96 26.79 -16.50
N ASN A 88 7.82 27.05 -15.20
CA ASN A 88 7.97 26.04 -14.16
C ASN A 88 6.84 25.02 -14.15
N GLU A 89 5.59 25.46 -14.38
CA GLU A 89 4.42 24.59 -14.53
C GLU A 89 4.60 23.64 -15.73
N ARG A 90 4.95 24.17 -16.91
CA ARG A 90 5.27 23.34 -18.08
C ARG A 90 6.42 22.35 -17.84
N ARG A 91 7.38 22.67 -16.97
CA ARG A 91 8.47 21.76 -16.58
C ARG A 91 7.99 20.67 -15.62
N LYS A 92 7.04 20.98 -14.73
CA LYS A 92 6.40 20.04 -13.81
C LYS A 92 5.45 19.09 -14.56
N GLU A 93 4.64 19.62 -15.47
CA GLU A 93 3.77 18.86 -16.39
C GLU A 93 4.59 17.86 -17.23
N LYS A 94 5.66 18.31 -17.89
CA LYS A 94 6.55 17.40 -18.65
C LYS A 94 7.16 16.30 -17.79
N ARG A 95 7.55 16.59 -16.54
CA ARG A 95 8.05 15.57 -15.60
C ARG A 95 6.95 14.60 -15.19
N HIS A 96 5.72 15.09 -14.99
CA HIS A 96 4.57 14.25 -14.68
C HIS A 96 4.23 13.33 -15.85
N GLN A 97 4.16 13.86 -17.07
CA GLN A 97 3.91 13.10 -18.29
C GLN A 97 4.99 12.02 -18.48
N MET A 98 6.27 12.37 -18.41
CA MET A 98 7.34 11.36 -18.50
C MET A 98 7.23 10.29 -17.39
N ASN A 99 6.76 10.64 -16.20
CA ASN A 99 6.58 9.68 -15.11
C ASN A 99 5.33 8.79 -15.31
N THR A 100 4.26 9.29 -15.92
CA THR A 100 3.11 8.45 -16.34
C THR A 100 3.48 7.58 -17.53
N ASP A 101 4.18 8.11 -18.55
CA ASP A 101 4.66 7.35 -19.70
C ASP A 101 5.57 6.18 -19.27
N ILE A 102 6.45 6.41 -18.27
CA ILE A 102 7.29 5.36 -17.68
C ILE A 102 6.44 4.31 -16.93
N ALA A 103 5.43 4.73 -16.17
CA ALA A 103 4.54 3.82 -15.45
C ALA A 103 3.68 2.98 -16.41
N ASP A 104 3.16 3.58 -17.48
CA ASP A 104 2.39 2.92 -18.53
C ASP A 104 3.26 1.94 -19.33
N MET A 105 4.51 2.31 -19.65
CA MET A 105 5.46 1.37 -20.26
C MET A 105 5.81 0.20 -19.33
N PHE A 106 5.87 0.42 -18.02
CA PHE A 106 6.11 -0.65 -17.06
C PHE A 106 4.88 -1.57 -16.91
N SER A 107 3.66 -1.02 -16.98
CA SER A 107 2.42 -1.80 -16.92
C SER A 107 2.15 -2.62 -18.18
N MET A 108 2.61 -2.16 -19.36
CA MET A 108 2.50 -2.91 -20.62
C MET A 108 3.49 -4.08 -20.75
N VAL A 109 4.51 -4.15 -19.88
CA VAL A 109 5.58 -5.18 -19.94
C VAL A 109 5.40 -6.28 -18.87
N LEU A 110 4.51 -6.08 -17.89
CA LEU A 110 4.11 -7.12 -16.93
C LEU A 110 2.67 -7.60 -17.21
N PRO A 111 2.47 -8.87 -17.63
CA PRO A 111 1.16 -9.50 -17.72
C PRO A 111 0.58 -9.91 -16.35
#